data_AF-A0AAN7ULS3-F1
#
_entry.id   AF-A0AAN7ULS3-F1
#
_cell.length_a   1.000
_cell.length_b   1.000
_cell.length_c   1.000
_cell.angle_alpha   90.00
_cell.angle_beta   90.00
_cell.angle_gamma   90.00
#
_symmetry.space_group_name_H-M   'P 1'
#
loop_
_entity.id
_entity.type
_entity.pdbx_description
1 polymer ?
#
loop_
_entity_poly.entity_id
_entity_poly.type
_entity_poly.pdbx_seq_one_letter_code
_entity_poly.pdbx_strand_id
1 'polypeptide(L)'
;MNIEDPEILNGATSKNASSFGYMETKPESFGLTTRDILMASDADLNSFVGLKKLAHWRDPEKQSKDRKRLGKKARLRQWRKDTFGPEFEREPPALNFGKLEKEKTNAADEEGGGNVIEGSKKKRKRSRPKKGKEVSAAE
;
A
#
# COMPACT_ATOMS: atom_id res chain seq x y z
N MET A 1 23.80 -8.87 4.98
CA MET A 1 23.71 -9.10 6.45
C MET A 1 23.35 -10.55 6.60
N ASN A 2 24.19 -11.32 7.29
CA ASN A 2 23.94 -12.73 7.52
C ASN A 2 22.86 -12.84 8.60
N ILE A 3 21.75 -13.50 8.28
CA ILE A 3 20.60 -13.66 9.18
C ILE A 3 20.90 -14.63 10.34
N GLU A 4 22.03 -15.34 10.28
CA GLU A 4 22.43 -16.38 11.23
C GLU A 4 23.31 -15.86 12.37
N ASP A 5 23.59 -14.56 12.45
CA ASP A 5 24.38 -13.98 13.55
C ASP A 5 23.56 -13.96 14.85
N PRO A 6 23.96 -14.72 15.90
CA PRO A 6 23.18 -14.91 17.13
C PRO A 6 23.04 -13.63 17.99
N GLU A 7 23.83 -12.59 17.72
CA GLU A 7 23.69 -11.28 18.38
C GLU A 7 22.41 -10.54 18.00
N ILE A 8 21.88 -10.79 16.79
CA ILE A 8 20.62 -10.17 16.33
C ILE A 8 19.44 -10.71 17.15
N LEU A 9 19.54 -11.93 17.68
CA LEU A 9 18.51 -12.59 18.49
C LEU A 9 18.62 -12.26 19.99
N ASN A 10 19.76 -11.75 20.46
CA ASN A 10 20.02 -11.53 21.89
C ASN A 10 19.26 -10.31 22.48
N GLY A 11 18.58 -9.51 21.65
CA GLY A 11 17.66 -8.46 22.10
C GLY A 11 16.33 -8.97 22.68
N ALA A 12 16.05 -10.28 22.59
CA ALA A 12 14.78 -10.90 22.97
C ALA A 12 14.60 -11.17 24.49
N THR A 13 15.54 -10.77 25.36
CA THR A 13 15.52 -11.14 26.79
C THR A 13 14.96 -10.08 27.74
N SER A 14 14.50 -8.92 27.25
CA SER A 14 13.87 -7.90 28.09
C SER A 14 12.35 -7.91 27.94
N LYS A 15 11.64 -7.47 28.99
CA LYS A 15 10.18 -7.58 29.28
C LYS A 15 9.19 -7.05 28.19
N ASN A 16 9.66 -6.73 26.98
CA ASN A 16 8.90 -6.27 25.82
C ASN A 16 9.17 -7.13 24.56
N ALA A 17 9.56 -8.40 24.71
CA ALA A 17 9.86 -9.31 23.59
C ALA A 17 8.69 -9.58 22.62
N SER A 18 7.48 -9.07 22.89
CA SER A 18 6.27 -9.29 22.10
C SER A 18 5.82 -8.12 21.23
N SER A 19 6.54 -6.99 21.19
CA SER A 19 6.25 -5.90 20.26
C SER A 19 7.19 -5.93 19.06
N PHE A 20 6.64 -5.95 17.85
CA PHE A 20 7.41 -5.74 16.63
C PHE A 20 7.95 -4.30 16.58
N GLY A 21 9.27 -4.15 16.50
CA GLY A 21 9.90 -2.86 16.24
C GLY A 21 9.69 -2.43 14.78
N TYR A 22 9.30 -1.17 14.56
CA TYR A 22 9.26 -0.62 13.21
C TYR A 22 10.68 -0.33 12.73
N MET A 23 11.02 -0.83 11.54
CA MET A 23 12.24 -0.46 10.84
C MET A 23 11.93 0.59 9.80
N GLU A 24 12.74 1.64 9.74
CA GLU A 24 12.64 2.63 8.68
C GLU A 24 13.07 1.99 7.35
N THR A 25 12.17 2.01 6.37
CA THR A 25 12.46 1.58 5.01
C THR A 25 12.49 2.78 4.09
N LYS A 26 13.33 2.73 3.05
CA LYS A 26 13.38 3.81 2.06
C LYS A 26 12.07 3.81 1.28
N PRO A 27 11.35 4.94 1.17
CA PRO A 27 10.14 5.00 0.37
C PRO A 27 10.49 4.74 -1.10
N GLU A 28 9.85 3.75 -1.71
CA GLU A 28 9.97 3.46 -3.13
C GLU A 28 8.78 4.06 -3.88
N SER A 29 9.06 5.00 -4.78
CA SER A 29 8.03 5.64 -5.60
C SER A 29 8.40 5.58 -7.07
N PHE A 30 7.46 5.12 -7.89
CA PHE A 30 7.59 5.04 -9.35
C PHE A 30 7.05 6.29 -10.08
N GLY A 31 6.60 7.30 -9.32
CA GLY A 31 6.01 8.53 -9.88
C GLY A 31 4.60 8.36 -10.46
N LEU A 32 4.04 7.16 -10.43
CA LEU A 32 2.64 6.90 -10.76
C LEU A 32 1.73 7.53 -9.71
N THR A 33 0.67 8.16 -10.18
CA THR A 33 -0.42 8.64 -9.34
C THR A 33 -1.43 7.51 -9.10
N THR A 34 -2.24 7.62 -8.06
CA THR A 34 -3.32 6.65 -7.80
C THR A 34 -4.27 6.51 -8.99
N ARG A 35 -4.52 7.61 -9.72
CA ARG A 35 -5.35 7.61 -10.94
C ARG A 35 -4.70 6.81 -12.07
N ASP A 36 -3.38 6.94 -12.27
CA ASP A 36 -2.64 6.14 -13.27
C ASP A 36 -2.82 4.63 -13.01
N ILE A 37 -2.81 4.22 -11.73
CA ILE A 37 -2.95 2.82 -11.33
C ILE A 37 -4.38 2.30 -11.53
N LEU A 38 -5.39 3.13 -11.20
CA LEU A 38 -6.79 2.69 -11.25
C LEU A 38 -7.40 2.70 -12.66
N MET A 39 -6.82 3.46 -13.60
CA MET A 39 -7.35 3.58 -14.97
C MET A 39 -6.63 2.69 -15.98
N ALA A 40 -5.37 2.35 -15.72
CA ALA A 40 -4.59 1.52 -16.61
C ALA A 40 -5.03 0.05 -16.51
N SER A 41 -4.86 -0.69 -17.60
CA SER A 41 -4.98 -2.15 -17.54
C SER A 41 -3.76 -2.76 -16.83
N ASP A 42 -3.92 -3.98 -16.29
CA ASP A 42 -2.80 -4.68 -15.66
C ASP A 42 -1.67 -4.99 -16.67
N ALA A 43 -2.00 -5.16 -17.95
CA ALA A 43 -1.01 -5.33 -19.01
C ALA A 43 -0.14 -4.06 -19.17
N ASP A 44 -0.75 -2.88 -19.14
CA ASP A 44 -0.05 -1.60 -19.26
C ASP A 44 0.82 -1.32 -18.03
N LEU A 45 0.32 -1.65 -16.82
CA LEU A 45 1.10 -1.54 -15.58
C LEU A 45 2.32 -2.45 -15.60
N ASN A 46 2.15 -3.70 -16.05
CA ASN A 46 3.25 -4.65 -16.19
C ASN A 46 4.29 -4.21 -17.24
N SER A 47 3.88 -3.47 -18.29
CA SER A 47 4.81 -2.88 -19.26
C SER A 47 5.69 -1.78 -18.63
N PHE A 48 5.13 -1.01 -17.69
CA PHE A 48 5.86 0.03 -16.98
C PHE A 48 6.77 -0.55 -15.89
N VAL A 49 6.18 -1.33 -14.98
CA VAL A 49 6.81 -2.00 -13.84
C VAL A 49 6.29 -3.44 -13.76
N GLY A 50 7.02 -4.37 -14.36
CA GLY A 50 6.67 -5.79 -14.23
C GLY A 50 6.98 -6.34 -12.84
N LEU A 51 6.07 -7.14 -12.26
CA LEU A 51 6.21 -7.75 -10.93
C LEU A 51 7.56 -8.48 -10.73
N LYS A 52 8.05 -9.18 -11.75
CA LYS A 52 9.35 -9.88 -11.73
C LYS A 52 10.55 -8.94 -11.51
N LYS A 53 10.41 -7.65 -11.83
CA LYS A 53 11.48 -6.64 -11.67
C LYS A 53 11.56 -6.12 -10.23
N LEU A 54 10.47 -6.22 -9.47
CA LEU A 54 10.39 -5.79 -8.07
C LEU A 54 10.86 -6.86 -7.08
N ALA A 55 11.12 -8.08 -7.57
CA ALA A 55 11.46 -9.17 -6.68
C ALA A 55 12.86 -9.02 -6.06
N HIS A 56 12.95 -9.29 -4.75
CA HIS A 56 14.16 -9.15 -3.94
C HIS A 56 15.32 -10.07 -4.36
N TRP A 57 15.02 -11.21 -5.00
CA TRP A 57 16.01 -12.21 -5.43
C TRP A 57 16.81 -11.81 -6.68
N ARG A 58 16.46 -10.68 -7.32
CA ARG A 58 17.15 -10.20 -8.52
C ARG A 58 18.52 -9.62 -8.16
N ASP A 59 19.50 -9.69 -9.06
CA ASP A 59 20.83 -9.12 -8.77
C ASP A 59 20.77 -7.64 -8.36
N PRO A 60 21.52 -7.21 -7.33
CA PRO A 60 21.43 -5.85 -6.78
C PRO A 60 21.79 -4.78 -7.81
N GLU A 61 22.71 -5.07 -8.73
CA GLU A 61 23.04 -4.16 -9.83
C GLU A 61 21.85 -3.93 -10.78
N LYS A 62 21.12 -5.01 -11.11
CA LYS A 62 19.94 -4.94 -11.97
C LYS A 62 18.82 -4.19 -11.27
N GLN A 63 18.61 -4.42 -9.97
CA GLN A 63 17.66 -3.66 -9.16
C GLN A 63 18.00 -2.16 -9.16
N SER A 64 19.27 -1.80 -8.97
CA SER A 64 19.71 -0.41 -8.96
C SER A 64 19.48 0.30 -10.31
N LYS A 65 19.72 -0.41 -11.42
CA LYS A 65 19.48 0.07 -12.79
C LYS A 65 17.98 0.28 -13.04
N ASP A 66 17.16 -0.69 -12.63
CA ASP A 66 15.71 -0.61 -12.76
C ASP A 66 15.14 0.55 -11.92
N ARG A 67 15.61 0.75 -10.68
CA ARG A 67 15.25 1.91 -9.84
C ARG A 67 15.56 3.25 -10.51
N LYS A 68 16.77 3.41 -11.06
CA LYS A 68 17.16 4.61 -11.81
C LYS A 68 16.31 4.80 -13.08
N ARG A 69 15.92 3.71 -13.75
CA ARG A 69 15.11 3.73 -14.97
C ARG A 69 13.66 4.12 -14.68
N LEU A 70 13.11 3.68 -13.57
CA LEU A 70 11.73 3.93 -13.16
C LEU A 70 11.53 5.34 -12.58
N GLY A 71 12.56 5.94 -11.98
CA GLY A 71 12.48 7.33 -11.49
C GLY A 71 12.44 8.42 -12.58
N LYS A 72 12.61 8.07 -13.86
CA LYS A 72 12.65 9.05 -14.96
C LYS A 72 11.25 9.51 -15.34
N LYS A 73 10.90 10.76 -15.01
CA LYS A 73 9.61 11.39 -15.37
C LYS A 73 9.32 11.40 -16.87
N ALA A 74 10.34 11.50 -17.72
CA ALA A 74 10.17 11.42 -19.17
C ALA A 74 9.57 10.07 -19.61
N ARG A 75 10.01 8.97 -18.98
CA ARG A 75 9.46 7.63 -19.26
C ARG A 75 8.01 7.51 -18.78
N LEU A 76 7.69 8.11 -17.64
CA LEU A 76 6.31 8.15 -17.15
C LEU A 76 5.40 8.93 -18.11
N ARG A 77 5.86 10.06 -18.66
CA ARG A 77 5.12 10.83 -19.67
C ARG A 77 4.89 10.03 -20.95
N GLN A 78 5.95 9.37 -21.43
CA GLN A 78 5.85 8.45 -22.57
C GLN A 78 4.83 7.35 -22.31
N TRP A 79 4.91 6.69 -21.15
CA TRP A 79 3.99 5.62 -20.80
C TRP A 79 2.54 6.11 -20.70
N ARG A 80 2.29 7.31 -20.14
CA ARG A 80 0.95 7.92 -20.13
C ARG A 80 0.44 8.21 -21.54
N LYS A 81 1.32 8.70 -22.42
CA LYS A 81 1.00 8.92 -23.83
C LYS A 81 0.58 7.63 -24.53
N ASP A 82 1.31 6.55 -24.29
CA ASP A 82 1.07 5.26 -24.91
C ASP A 82 -0.19 4.57 -24.34
N THR A 83 -0.48 4.74 -23.03
CA THR A 83 -1.60 4.07 -22.35
C THR A 83 -2.93 4.83 -22.48
N PHE A 84 -2.90 6.16 -22.32
CA PHE A 84 -4.11 6.98 -22.27
C PHE A 84 -4.28 7.89 -23.49
N GLY A 85 -3.21 8.12 -24.26
CA GLY A 85 -3.19 9.01 -25.41
C GLY A 85 -2.46 10.34 -25.17
N PRO A 86 -2.27 11.16 -26.22
CA PRO A 86 -1.44 12.37 -26.19
C PRO A 86 -1.96 13.48 -25.27
N GLU A 87 -3.24 13.48 -24.90
CA GLU A 87 -3.80 14.50 -24.01
C GLU A 87 -3.43 14.30 -22.54
N PHE A 88 -3.08 13.07 -22.14
CA PHE A 88 -2.89 12.71 -20.72
C PHE A 88 -1.41 12.60 -20.31
N GLU A 89 -0.50 13.21 -21.07
CA GLU A 89 0.95 13.19 -20.77
C GLU A 89 1.28 13.74 -19.37
N ARG A 90 0.51 14.73 -18.90
CA ARG A 90 0.78 15.43 -17.64
C ARG A 90 -0.04 14.86 -16.48
N GLU A 91 -1.33 14.63 -16.70
CA GLU A 91 -2.23 14.03 -15.72
C GLU A 91 -3.05 12.92 -16.37
N PRO A 92 -3.28 11.79 -15.67
CA PRO A 92 -4.18 10.75 -16.16
C PRO A 92 -5.62 11.26 -16.27
N PRO A 93 -6.48 10.53 -17.00
CA PRO A 93 -7.91 10.82 -17.11
C PRO A 93 -8.59 11.03 -15.75
N ALA A 94 -9.78 11.63 -15.73
CA ALA A 94 -10.57 11.70 -14.51
C ALA A 94 -11.16 10.33 -14.15
N LEU A 95 -11.18 9.99 -12.86
CA LEU A 95 -11.67 8.70 -12.38
C LEU A 95 -13.20 8.70 -12.40
N ASN A 96 -13.75 8.27 -13.53
CA ASN A 96 -15.18 8.16 -13.74
C ASN A 96 -15.69 6.81 -13.20
N PHE A 97 -15.87 6.71 -11.89
CA PHE A 97 -16.43 5.52 -11.23
C PHE A 97 -17.81 5.11 -11.77
N GLY A 98 -18.55 6.03 -12.41
CA GLY A 98 -19.91 5.79 -12.91
C GLY A 98 -20.03 5.04 -14.25
N LYS A 99 -18.95 4.83 -15.02
CA LYS A 99 -19.02 4.12 -16.31
C LYS A 99 -18.65 2.64 -16.23
N LEU A 100 -17.89 2.24 -15.20
CA LEU A 100 -17.40 0.85 -15.07
C LEU A 100 -18.52 -0.16 -14.77
N GLU A 101 -19.61 0.29 -14.13
CA GLU A 101 -20.77 -0.55 -13.81
C GLU A 101 -21.69 -0.84 -15.01
N LYS A 102 -21.62 -0.05 -16.10
CA LYS A 102 -22.54 -0.22 -17.25
C LYS A 102 -22.03 -1.14 -18.36
N GLU A 103 -20.75 -1.51 -18.36
CA GLU A 103 -20.19 -2.44 -19.35
C GLU A 103 -20.09 -3.89 -18.83
N LYS A 104 -20.35 -4.13 -17.53
CA LYS A 104 -20.33 -5.48 -16.94
C LYS A 104 -21.69 -6.20 -16.87
N THR A 105 -22.80 -5.55 -17.21
CA THR A 105 -24.14 -6.16 -17.07
C THR A 105 -24.62 -6.95 -18.30
N ASN A 106 -23.74 -7.30 -19.25
CA ASN A 106 -24.10 -8.15 -20.40
C ASN A 106 -23.22 -9.41 -20.56
N ALA A 107 -22.64 -9.91 -19.47
CA ALA A 107 -22.07 -11.25 -19.43
C ALA A 107 -22.47 -11.93 -18.10
N ALA A 108 -23.52 -12.75 -18.18
CA ALA A 108 -24.02 -13.63 -17.12
C ALA A 108 -22.86 -14.46 -16.52
N ASP A 109 -22.68 -14.42 -15.20
CA ASP A 109 -23.22 -15.37 -14.21
C ASP A 109 -22.38 -16.66 -14.10
N GLU A 110 -21.48 -16.70 -13.11
CA GLU A 110 -21.14 -17.92 -12.39
C GLU A 110 -20.55 -17.58 -11.01
N GLU A 111 -20.96 -18.36 -10.00
CA GLU A 111 -20.91 -18.10 -8.57
C GLU A 111 -19.50 -17.93 -7.95
N GLY A 112 -19.44 -17.09 -6.92
CA GLY A 112 -18.29 -16.99 -6.02
C GLY A 112 -18.60 -16.12 -4.81
N GLY A 113 -19.49 -16.62 -3.94
CA GLY A 113 -19.98 -15.91 -2.75
C GLY A 113 -18.87 -15.50 -1.77
N GLY A 114 -18.70 -14.19 -1.59
CA GLY A 114 -17.94 -13.59 -0.50
C GLY A 114 -18.84 -12.72 0.36
N ASN A 115 -19.47 -13.32 1.38
CA ASN A 115 -20.30 -12.62 2.36
C ASN A 115 -19.42 -11.77 3.29
N VAL A 116 -19.15 -10.51 2.93
CA VAL A 116 -18.56 -9.52 3.85
C VAL A 116 -19.67 -9.06 4.80
N ILE A 117 -19.76 -9.73 5.95
CA ILE A 117 -20.60 -9.30 7.06
C ILE A 117 -19.96 -8.03 7.66
N GLU A 118 -20.44 -6.87 7.24
CA GLU A 118 -20.09 -5.56 7.80
C GLU A 118 -20.67 -5.42 9.22
N GLY A 119 -19.93 -5.95 10.20
CA GLY A 119 -20.28 -5.90 11.61
C GLY A 119 -20.10 -4.50 12.20
N SER A 120 -21.19 -3.71 12.21
CA SER A 120 -21.30 -2.41 12.88
C SER A 120 -21.09 -2.52 14.41
N LYS A 121 -19.85 -2.34 14.89
CA LYS A 121 -19.58 -2.24 16.33
C LYS A 121 -19.74 -0.79 16.82
N LYS A 122 -20.97 -0.50 17.27
CA LYS A 122 -21.40 0.69 18.01
C LYS A 122 -20.49 0.89 19.23
N LYS A 123 -19.58 1.89 19.19
CA LYS A 123 -18.71 2.25 20.32
C LYS A 123 -19.56 2.78 21.48
N ARG A 124 -19.70 1.97 22.54
CA ARG A 124 -20.36 2.34 23.79
C ARG A 124 -19.51 3.41 24.52
N LYS A 125 -20.16 4.53 24.83
CA LYS A 125 -19.62 5.68 25.58
C LYS A 125 -19.24 5.21 27.00
N ARG A 126 -17.94 5.17 27.35
CA ARG A 126 -17.51 4.88 28.73
C ARG A 126 -17.93 6.06 29.63
N SER A 127 -18.76 5.78 30.61
CA SER A 127 -19.15 6.69 31.69
C SER A 127 -17.95 6.94 32.61
N ARG A 128 -17.74 8.22 32.98
CA ARG A 128 -16.75 8.65 33.98
C ARG A 128 -17.31 8.31 35.37
N PRO A 129 -16.55 7.67 36.28
CA PRO A 129 -16.89 7.70 37.69
C PRO A 129 -16.46 9.05 38.30
N LYS A 130 -17.37 9.67 39.04
CA LYS A 130 -17.15 10.92 39.78
C LYS A 130 -17.00 10.57 41.27
N LYS A 131 -15.85 10.94 41.83
CA LYS A 131 -15.61 11.52 43.18
C LYS A 131 -15.94 10.72 44.45
N GLY A 132 -14.91 10.58 45.30
CA GLY A 132 -14.91 10.79 46.76
C GLY A 132 -13.45 11.12 47.13
N LYS A 133 -13.05 12.30 47.62
CA LYS A 133 -13.37 13.12 48.81
C LYS A 133 -13.06 12.43 50.16
N GLU A 134 -11.91 12.88 50.70
CA GLU A 134 -11.48 13.07 52.10
C GLU A 134 -11.14 11.88 53.02
N VAL A 135 -9.90 11.90 53.52
CA VAL A 135 -9.46 11.92 54.94
C VAL A 135 -8.01 12.48 54.94
N SER A 136 -7.71 13.72 55.35
CA SER A 136 -7.57 14.32 56.70
C SER A 136 -6.40 13.81 57.56
N ALA A 137 -5.57 14.77 58.04
CA ALA A 137 -4.66 14.76 59.21
C ALA A 137 -3.35 13.95 59.10
N ALA A 138 -2.16 14.58 59.11
CA ALA A 138 -1.40 15.17 60.24
C ALA A 138 -0.45 14.15 60.88
N GLU A 139 0.86 14.29 60.62
CA GLU A 139 1.97 14.53 61.58
C GLU A 139 3.30 14.52 60.81
#